data_AF-Q50286-F1
#
_entry.id   AF-Q50286-F1
#
_cell.length_a   1.000
_cell.length_b   1.000
_cell.length_c   1.000
_cell.angle_alpha   90.00
_cell.angle_beta   90.00
_cell.angle_gamma   90.00
#
_symmetry.space_group_name_H-M   'P 1'
#
loop_
_entity.id
_entity.type
_entity.pdbx_description
1 polymer ?
#
loop_
_entity_poly.entity_id
_entity_poly.type
_entity_poly.pdbx_seq_one_letter_code
_entity_poly.pdbx_strand_id
1 'polypeptide(L)'
;MGSQNQGSTTTTSAGNPDSLVTDKVDQKGQVQTSGQNLSDTNYTNLSPNFTPTSDWPNALSFTNKNNAQRAQLFLHGLLGSIPVLVNKSGENNEKFQATDQKWSYTELKSDQTKLNLPAYGEVNGLLNPALVETYFGTTRTSSTANQNSTTVPGIGFKIPEQNNDSKAVLITPGLAWTPQDVGNLVVSGTSFSFQLGGWLVSFTDFVKPRAGYLGLQLTGLDASDATQRALIWAPPALSGLSWQLGQPVGPRGECVGFEGGVGGSSSVRLARIYHHRNRGYLTGAPECFGLSGECGGSECLQAKHELRPNPIH
;
A
#
# COMPACT_ATOMS: atom_id res chain seq x y z
N MET A 1 14.00 4.81 -58.13
CA MET A 1 14.15 3.54 -57.38
C MET A 1 14.55 3.92 -55.96
N GLY A 2 13.58 3.99 -55.05
CA GLY A 2 13.80 4.46 -53.68
C GLY A 2 14.22 3.29 -52.77
N SER A 3 15.44 3.36 -52.25
CA SER A 3 15.94 2.39 -51.28
C SER A 3 15.12 2.46 -49.99
N GLN A 4 14.58 1.31 -49.59
CA GLN A 4 13.98 1.06 -48.29
C GLN A 4 15.02 1.31 -47.20
N ASN A 5 14.67 2.20 -46.26
CA ASN A 5 15.38 2.36 -45.00
C ASN A 5 15.17 1.07 -44.19
N GLN A 6 16.18 0.21 -44.18
CA GLN A 6 16.26 -0.96 -43.31
C GLN A 6 16.25 -0.48 -41.84
N GLY A 7 15.24 -0.92 -41.10
CA GLY A 7 15.22 -0.78 -39.64
C GLY A 7 16.45 -1.45 -39.04
N SER A 8 17.34 -0.62 -38.49
CA SER A 8 18.51 -1.03 -37.75
C SER A 8 18.10 -1.79 -36.48
N THR A 9 18.03 -3.12 -36.56
CA THR A 9 18.05 -4.00 -35.38
C THR A 9 19.48 -4.04 -34.85
N THR A 10 19.88 -3.05 -34.07
CA THR A 10 21.07 -3.20 -33.21
C THR A 10 20.79 -4.33 -32.24
N THR A 11 21.56 -5.41 -32.32
CA THR A 11 21.54 -6.56 -31.41
C THR A 11 22.12 -6.21 -30.04
N THR A 12 21.67 -5.09 -29.45
CA THR A 12 22.13 -4.59 -28.16
C THR A 12 21.50 -5.44 -27.06
N SER A 13 22.34 -6.18 -26.33
CA SER A 13 21.91 -7.03 -25.22
C SER A 13 21.77 -6.22 -23.93
N ALA A 14 20.64 -6.36 -23.23
CA ALA A 14 20.44 -5.76 -21.91
C ALA A 14 21.45 -6.28 -20.86
N GLY A 15 22.02 -7.47 -21.08
CA GLY A 15 23.03 -8.04 -20.19
C GLY A 15 24.43 -7.45 -20.36
N ASN A 16 24.69 -6.73 -21.46
CA ASN A 16 25.97 -6.08 -21.71
C ASN A 16 25.82 -4.86 -22.64
N PRO A 17 25.12 -3.80 -22.20
CA PRO A 17 24.81 -2.64 -23.05
C PRO A 17 26.07 -1.86 -23.46
N ASP A 18 27.10 -1.84 -22.60
CA ASP A 18 28.34 -1.10 -22.80
C ASP A 18 29.47 -1.97 -23.39
N SER A 19 29.15 -3.20 -23.82
CA SER A 19 30.11 -4.15 -24.41
C SER A 19 31.35 -4.42 -23.53
N LEU A 20 31.17 -4.51 -22.21
CA LEU A 20 32.20 -4.91 -21.26
C LEU A 20 32.74 -6.30 -21.60
N VAL A 21 34.03 -6.50 -21.33
CA VAL A 21 34.73 -7.77 -21.47
C VAL A 21 35.12 -8.31 -20.11
N THR A 22 35.37 -9.62 -20.02
CA THR A 22 35.89 -10.24 -18.80
C THR A 22 37.37 -9.92 -18.65
N ASP A 23 37.74 -9.33 -17.53
CA ASP A 23 39.12 -9.12 -17.13
C ASP A 23 39.61 -10.23 -16.21
N LYS A 24 40.92 -10.45 -16.22
CA LYS A 24 41.62 -11.35 -15.30
C LYS A 24 42.78 -10.63 -14.65
N VAL A 25 43.20 -11.09 -13.48
CA VAL A 25 44.31 -10.52 -12.73
C VAL A 25 45.34 -11.60 -12.44
N ASP A 26 46.61 -11.28 -12.71
CA ASP A 26 47.75 -12.13 -12.35
C ASP A 26 48.14 -12.00 -10.87
N GLN A 27 49.05 -12.85 -10.41
CA GLN A 27 49.54 -12.79 -9.02
C GLN A 27 50.28 -11.50 -8.67
N LYS A 28 50.63 -10.68 -9.66
CA LYS A 28 51.28 -9.37 -9.49
C LYS A 28 50.29 -8.21 -9.52
N GLY A 29 48.98 -8.48 -9.65
CA GLY A 29 47.93 -7.45 -9.72
C GLY A 29 47.77 -6.79 -11.09
N GLN A 30 48.37 -7.35 -12.15
CA GLN A 30 48.21 -6.81 -13.51
C GLN A 30 46.94 -7.35 -14.17
N VAL A 31 46.14 -6.44 -14.72
CA VAL A 31 44.93 -6.76 -15.47
C VAL A 31 45.30 -7.25 -16.87
N GLN A 32 44.76 -8.39 -17.27
CA GLN A 32 44.94 -9.01 -18.57
C GLN A 32 43.60 -9.53 -19.08
N THR A 33 43.38 -9.47 -20.40
CA THR A 33 42.16 -9.98 -21.04
C THR A 33 42.22 -11.48 -21.36
N SER A 34 43.40 -12.09 -21.30
CA SER A 34 43.61 -13.52 -21.52
C SER A 34 44.92 -14.01 -20.90
N GLY A 35 44.96 -15.29 -20.51
CA GLY A 35 46.16 -15.93 -19.95
C GLY A 35 45.82 -17.16 -19.10
N GLN A 36 46.80 -18.03 -18.88
CA GLN A 36 46.68 -19.20 -18.01
C GLN A 36 47.02 -18.82 -16.55
N ASN A 37 46.39 -19.50 -15.58
CA ASN A 37 46.60 -19.28 -14.14
C ASN A 37 46.30 -17.85 -13.65
N LEU A 38 45.37 -17.16 -14.31
CA LEU A 38 44.84 -15.87 -13.88
C LEU A 38 43.54 -16.06 -13.11
N SER A 39 43.23 -15.15 -12.17
CA SER A 39 41.94 -15.12 -11.48
C SER A 39 41.00 -14.16 -12.19
N ASP A 40 39.77 -14.58 -12.47
CA ASP A 40 38.76 -13.71 -13.09
C ASP A 40 38.38 -12.57 -12.10
N THR A 41 38.14 -11.37 -12.62
CA THR A 41 37.76 -10.21 -11.77
C THR A 41 36.29 -10.24 -11.36
N ASN A 42 35.44 -10.89 -12.15
CA ASN A 42 34.02 -11.03 -11.86
C ASN A 42 33.72 -12.22 -10.94
N TYR A 43 32.58 -12.16 -10.26
CA TYR A 43 32.04 -13.31 -9.54
C TYR A 43 31.51 -14.36 -10.53
N THR A 44 31.76 -15.64 -10.24
CA THR A 44 31.22 -16.77 -11.02
C THR A 44 29.76 -17.04 -10.68
N ASN A 45 29.42 -17.04 -9.39
CA ASN A 45 28.06 -17.32 -8.90
C ASN A 45 27.40 -16.02 -8.44
N LEU A 46 26.36 -15.61 -9.16
CA LEU A 46 25.60 -14.41 -8.86
C LEU A 46 24.34 -14.77 -8.05
N SER A 47 23.81 -13.80 -7.30
CA SER A 47 22.53 -13.99 -6.62
C SER A 47 21.41 -14.15 -7.66
N PRO A 48 20.53 -15.16 -7.54
CA PRO A 48 19.58 -15.51 -8.60
C PRO A 48 18.36 -14.57 -8.71
N ASN A 49 18.38 -13.40 -8.06
CA ASN A 49 17.29 -12.43 -8.13
C ASN A 49 17.83 -11.01 -7.93
N PHE A 50 17.47 -10.11 -8.85
CA PHE A 50 17.77 -8.68 -8.83
C PHE A 50 16.53 -7.82 -9.10
N THR A 51 15.34 -8.41 -8.99
CA THR A 51 14.04 -7.70 -9.08
C THR A 51 13.83 -6.79 -7.86
N PRO A 52 12.83 -5.88 -7.85
CA PRO A 52 12.53 -5.02 -6.70
C PRO A 52 12.28 -5.76 -5.39
N THR A 53 11.97 -7.06 -5.46
CA THR A 53 11.73 -7.91 -4.28
C THR A 53 13.00 -8.56 -3.71
N SER A 54 14.17 -8.36 -4.32
CA SER A 54 15.43 -9.01 -3.91
C SER A 54 15.87 -8.57 -2.50
N ASP A 55 16.21 -9.56 -1.68
CA ASP A 55 16.61 -9.39 -0.27
C ASP A 55 17.65 -10.47 0.08
N TRP A 56 18.91 -10.18 -0.24
CA TRP A 56 20.04 -11.10 -0.08
C TRP A 56 20.94 -10.59 1.06
N PRO A 57 20.79 -11.10 2.29
CA PRO A 57 21.55 -10.60 3.45
C PRO A 57 23.07 -10.77 3.30
N ASN A 58 23.52 -11.69 2.45
CA ASN A 58 24.92 -11.94 2.13
C ASN A 58 25.41 -11.23 0.83
N ALA A 59 24.55 -10.47 0.14
CA ALA A 59 24.87 -9.83 -1.13
C ALA A 59 24.17 -8.47 -1.25
N LEU A 60 24.72 -7.45 -0.57
CA LEU A 60 24.18 -6.09 -0.59
C LEU A 60 24.02 -5.55 -2.03
N SER A 61 24.99 -5.80 -2.90
CA SER A 61 24.96 -5.34 -4.30
C SER A 61 23.84 -5.95 -5.16
N PHE A 62 23.20 -7.03 -4.69
CA PHE A 62 22.07 -7.68 -5.36
C PHE A 62 20.73 -7.45 -4.63
N THR A 63 20.75 -6.67 -3.54
CA THR A 63 19.59 -6.44 -2.66
C THR A 63 18.93 -5.10 -2.95
N ASN A 64 17.63 -5.14 -3.27
CA ASN A 64 16.83 -3.95 -3.50
C ASN A 64 16.03 -3.52 -2.27
N LYS A 65 15.55 -4.48 -1.46
CA LYS A 65 14.84 -4.16 -0.20
C LYS A 65 15.80 -3.56 0.82
N ASN A 66 15.43 -2.41 1.38
CA ASN A 66 16.27 -1.68 2.33
C ASN A 66 15.43 -0.97 3.40
N ASN A 67 16.06 -0.59 4.51
CA ASN A 67 15.35 -0.03 5.67
C ASN A 67 14.76 1.37 5.40
N ALA A 68 15.43 2.20 4.59
CA ALA A 68 14.92 3.52 4.23
C ALA A 68 13.58 3.40 3.46
N GLN A 69 13.48 2.41 2.56
CA GLN A 69 12.25 2.12 1.84
C GLN A 69 11.21 1.44 2.73
N ARG A 70 11.60 0.50 3.60
CA ARG A 70 10.67 -0.17 4.54
C ARG A 70 9.98 0.83 5.47
N ALA A 71 10.68 1.85 5.95
CA ALA A 71 10.09 2.90 6.80
C ALA A 71 9.03 3.72 6.04
N GLN A 72 9.31 4.09 4.78
CA GLN A 72 8.34 4.77 3.92
C GLN A 72 7.15 3.88 3.58
N LEU A 73 7.39 2.62 3.21
CA LEU A 73 6.32 1.64 2.93
C LEU A 73 5.44 1.38 4.15
N PHE A 74 5.99 1.38 5.36
CA PHE A 74 5.19 1.26 6.57
C PHE A 74 4.23 2.44 6.73
N LEU A 75 4.74 3.67 6.63
CA LEU A 75 3.92 4.89 6.71
C LEU A 75 2.85 4.95 5.62
N HIS A 76 3.24 4.78 4.35
CA HIS A 76 2.31 4.78 3.23
C HIS A 76 1.36 3.57 3.22
N GLY A 77 1.77 2.46 3.84
CA GLY A 77 0.91 1.29 4.07
C GLY A 77 -0.23 1.61 5.02
N LEU A 78 0.04 2.34 6.12
CA LEU A 78 -1.00 2.83 7.02
C LEU A 78 -1.93 3.84 6.32
N LEU A 79 -1.36 4.81 5.61
CA LEU A 79 -2.14 5.82 4.87
C LEU A 79 -2.91 5.22 3.67
N GLY A 80 -2.58 4.00 3.26
CA GLY A 80 -3.16 3.33 2.09
C GLY A 80 -2.83 4.03 0.76
N SER A 81 -1.67 4.67 0.68
CA SER A 81 -1.26 5.54 -0.44
C SER A 81 -0.01 5.06 -1.17
N ILE A 82 0.36 3.78 -1.05
CA ILE A 82 1.45 3.18 -1.84
C ILE A 82 1.03 3.14 -3.32
N PRO A 83 1.78 3.79 -4.24
CA PRO A 83 1.45 3.73 -5.65
C PRO A 83 1.58 2.31 -6.23
N VAL A 84 0.73 1.98 -7.20
CA VAL A 84 0.73 0.72 -7.93
C VAL A 84 0.91 0.97 -9.42
N LEU A 85 1.75 0.17 -10.08
CA LEU A 85 1.99 0.27 -11.52
C LEU A 85 0.91 -0.50 -12.27
N VAL A 86 0.27 0.15 -13.25
CA VAL A 86 -0.83 -0.41 -14.05
C VAL A 86 -0.64 -0.09 -15.53
N ASN A 87 -1.09 -0.99 -16.40
CA ASN A 87 -1.18 -0.76 -17.86
C ASN A 87 -2.54 -1.19 -18.45
N LYS A 88 -3.47 -1.62 -17.59
CA LYS A 88 -4.87 -1.91 -17.89
C LYS A 88 -5.74 -0.97 -17.06
N SER A 89 -6.52 -0.13 -17.73
CA SER A 89 -7.32 0.92 -17.11
C SER A 89 -8.64 0.41 -16.51
N GLY A 90 -9.06 -0.81 -16.87
CA GLY A 90 -10.37 -1.33 -16.46
C GLY A 90 -11.53 -0.91 -17.35
N GLU A 91 -11.29 -0.07 -18.36
CA GLU A 91 -12.31 0.35 -19.31
C GLU A 91 -12.43 -0.62 -20.48
N ASN A 92 -13.67 -0.97 -20.86
CA ASN A 92 -13.99 -1.70 -22.10
C ASN A 92 -13.03 -2.88 -22.41
N ASN A 93 -12.19 -2.72 -23.44
CA ASN A 93 -11.23 -3.71 -23.95
C ASN A 93 -9.88 -3.71 -23.22
N GLU A 94 -9.66 -2.79 -22.27
CA GLU A 94 -8.44 -2.63 -21.47
C GLU A 94 -8.62 -3.13 -20.04
N LYS A 95 -9.46 -4.17 -19.85
CA LYS A 95 -9.68 -4.83 -18.57
C LYS A 95 -8.64 -5.91 -18.29
N PHE A 96 -8.05 -5.86 -17.11
CA PHE A 96 -7.27 -6.95 -16.52
C PHE A 96 -8.22 -8.02 -15.97
N GLN A 97 -8.10 -9.24 -16.48
CA GLN A 97 -8.94 -10.37 -16.13
C GLN A 97 -8.25 -11.27 -15.12
N ALA A 98 -9.02 -12.04 -14.34
CA ALA A 98 -8.44 -12.98 -13.39
C ALA A 98 -7.59 -14.08 -14.06
N THR A 99 -7.89 -14.41 -15.31
CA THR A 99 -7.09 -15.36 -16.11
C THR A 99 -5.72 -14.81 -16.51
N ASP A 100 -5.53 -13.48 -16.47
CA ASP A 100 -4.26 -12.85 -16.79
C ASP A 100 -3.22 -13.02 -15.66
N GLN A 101 -3.65 -13.33 -14.43
CA GLN A 101 -2.81 -13.44 -13.25
C GLN A 101 -2.71 -14.88 -12.75
N LYS A 102 -1.48 -15.39 -12.59
CA LYS A 102 -1.21 -16.69 -11.95
C LYS A 102 -0.35 -16.51 -10.70
N TRP A 103 -0.60 -17.38 -9.73
CA TRP A 103 0.08 -17.38 -8.43
C TRP A 103 0.69 -18.73 -8.08
N SER A 104 0.15 -19.82 -8.62
CA SER A 104 0.63 -21.16 -8.28
C SER A 104 2.07 -21.33 -8.75
N TYR A 105 2.92 -21.81 -7.85
CA TYR A 105 4.31 -22.12 -8.18
C TYR A 105 4.43 -23.09 -9.37
N THR A 106 3.47 -24.01 -9.55
CA THR A 106 3.47 -24.93 -10.68
C THR A 106 3.33 -24.20 -12.02
N GLU A 107 2.47 -23.18 -12.09
CA GLU A 107 2.27 -22.36 -13.29
C GLU A 107 3.46 -21.40 -13.49
N LEU A 108 3.93 -20.76 -12.41
CA LEU A 108 5.04 -19.81 -12.45
C LEU A 108 6.39 -20.47 -12.75
N LYS A 109 6.57 -21.73 -12.37
CA LYS A 109 7.78 -22.50 -12.73
C LYS A 109 7.87 -22.76 -14.23
N SER A 110 6.72 -22.95 -14.91
CA SER A 110 6.69 -23.11 -16.36
C SER A 110 6.78 -21.78 -17.11
N ASP A 111 6.17 -20.73 -16.58
CA ASP A 111 6.16 -19.39 -17.18
C ASP A 111 6.03 -18.31 -16.11
N GLN A 112 7.15 -17.67 -15.77
CA GLN A 112 7.19 -16.61 -14.76
C GLN A 112 6.50 -15.31 -15.21
N THR A 113 6.27 -15.10 -16.52
CA THR A 113 5.60 -13.89 -17.01
C THR A 113 4.15 -13.81 -16.53
N LYS A 114 3.54 -14.95 -16.20
CA LYS A 114 2.18 -15.05 -15.65
C LYS A 114 2.03 -14.48 -14.23
N LEU A 115 3.13 -14.19 -13.54
CA LEU A 115 3.11 -13.45 -12.28
C LEU A 115 2.77 -11.97 -12.51
N ASN A 116 2.99 -11.44 -13.71
CA ASN A 116 2.89 -10.01 -14.01
C ASN A 116 3.76 -9.11 -13.11
N LEU A 117 4.97 -9.56 -12.77
CA LEU A 117 5.98 -8.73 -12.12
C LEU A 117 6.58 -7.77 -13.17
N PRO A 118 6.40 -6.44 -13.06
CA PRO A 118 6.93 -5.50 -14.06
C PRO A 118 8.47 -5.49 -14.11
N ALA A 119 9.13 -5.49 -12.96
CA ALA A 119 10.58 -5.33 -12.79
C ALA A 119 11.15 -4.03 -13.42
N TYR A 120 10.29 -3.05 -13.68
CA TYR A 120 10.61 -1.71 -14.17
C TYR A 120 9.42 -0.77 -13.95
N GLY A 121 9.66 0.35 -13.26
CA GLY A 121 8.67 1.42 -13.06
C GLY A 121 7.79 1.30 -11.81
N GLU A 122 7.75 0.14 -11.16
CA GLU A 122 7.01 -0.04 -9.90
C GLU A 122 7.76 0.53 -8.67
N VAL A 123 7.04 0.62 -7.55
CA VAL A 123 7.64 0.99 -6.26
C VAL A 123 8.65 -0.09 -5.83
N ASN A 124 9.87 0.34 -5.50
CA ASN A 124 10.91 -0.57 -5.03
C ASN A 124 10.54 -1.24 -3.69
N GLY A 125 10.97 -2.49 -3.50
CA GLY A 125 10.87 -3.21 -2.24
C GLY A 125 9.58 -4.02 -2.01
N LEU A 126 8.64 -4.00 -2.98
CA LEU A 126 7.37 -4.73 -2.91
C LEU A 126 7.10 -5.55 -4.18
N LEU A 127 6.06 -6.39 -4.13
CA LEU A 127 5.59 -7.17 -5.28
C LEU A 127 4.36 -6.50 -5.89
N ASN A 128 4.54 -5.75 -6.99
CA ASN A 128 3.47 -4.98 -7.64
C ASN A 128 2.17 -5.77 -7.92
N PRO A 129 2.18 -6.99 -8.50
CA PRO A 129 0.95 -7.73 -8.74
C PRO A 129 0.20 -8.08 -7.44
N ALA A 130 0.91 -8.27 -6.31
CA ALA A 130 0.27 -8.52 -5.03
C ALA A 130 -0.38 -7.25 -4.46
N LEU A 131 0.20 -6.08 -4.73
CA LEU A 131 -0.42 -4.80 -4.40
C LEU A 131 -1.66 -4.53 -5.27
N VAL A 132 -1.60 -4.85 -6.58
CA VAL A 132 -2.76 -4.85 -7.50
C VAL A 132 -3.88 -5.73 -6.95
N GLU A 133 -3.58 -6.96 -6.52
CA GLU A 133 -4.58 -7.86 -5.92
C GLU A 133 -5.15 -7.31 -4.60
N THR A 134 -4.31 -6.69 -3.77
CA THR A 134 -4.74 -6.08 -2.50
C THR A 134 -5.76 -4.97 -2.74
N TYR A 135 -5.48 -4.06 -3.68
CA TYR A 135 -6.33 -2.90 -3.97
C TYR A 135 -7.56 -3.24 -4.82
N PHE A 136 -7.40 -4.06 -5.86
CA PHE A 136 -8.46 -4.26 -6.87
C PHE A 136 -9.12 -5.65 -6.79
N GLY A 137 -8.45 -6.65 -6.23
CA GLY A 137 -9.06 -7.94 -5.91
C GLY A 137 -9.57 -8.74 -7.12
N THR A 138 -8.89 -8.66 -8.26
CA THR A 138 -9.30 -9.33 -9.50
C THR A 138 -9.38 -10.85 -9.33
N THR A 139 -8.41 -11.45 -8.64
CA THR A 139 -8.39 -12.91 -8.42
C THR A 139 -9.51 -13.32 -7.46
N ARG A 140 -9.61 -12.70 -6.28
CA ARG A 140 -10.58 -13.07 -5.24
C ARG A 140 -12.06 -12.90 -5.64
N THR A 141 -12.35 -11.98 -6.56
CA THR A 141 -13.73 -11.69 -6.96
C THR A 141 -14.20 -12.59 -8.10
N SER A 142 -13.27 -13.10 -8.91
CA SER A 142 -13.60 -14.05 -9.99
C SER A 142 -14.10 -15.40 -9.49
N SER A 143 -13.69 -15.81 -8.29
CA SER A 143 -14.17 -17.04 -7.64
C SER A 143 -15.54 -16.89 -6.98
N THR A 144 -16.04 -15.66 -6.80
CA THR A 144 -17.34 -15.36 -6.18
C THR A 144 -18.41 -14.96 -7.18
N ALA A 145 -18.24 -15.32 -8.46
CA ALA A 145 -19.11 -15.01 -9.61
C ALA A 145 -20.61 -15.40 -9.47
N ASN A 146 -21.07 -15.88 -8.31
CA ASN A 146 -22.44 -16.31 -8.06
C ASN A 146 -23.09 -15.74 -6.77
N GLN A 147 -22.48 -14.78 -6.06
CA GLN A 147 -23.02 -14.39 -4.73
C GLN A 147 -23.20 -12.89 -4.46
N ASN A 148 -22.66 -11.97 -5.26
CA ASN A 148 -23.05 -10.56 -5.29
C ASN A 148 -22.34 -9.94 -6.50
N SER A 149 -23.02 -9.08 -7.27
CA SER A 149 -22.49 -8.38 -8.44
C SER A 149 -21.42 -7.34 -8.04
N THR A 150 -20.38 -7.75 -7.31
CA THR A 150 -19.25 -6.90 -6.99
C THR A 150 -18.39 -6.82 -8.24
N THR A 151 -18.60 -5.76 -9.01
CA THR A 151 -17.82 -5.49 -10.22
C THR A 151 -16.39 -5.16 -9.83
N VAL A 152 -15.44 -6.02 -10.22
CA VAL A 152 -14.01 -5.71 -10.18
C VAL A 152 -13.76 -4.53 -11.14
N PRO A 153 -12.96 -3.53 -10.75
CA PRO A 153 -12.66 -2.40 -11.65
C PRO A 153 -11.91 -2.84 -12.91
N GLY A 154 -11.25 -4.01 -12.91
CA GLY A 154 -10.46 -4.50 -14.05
C GLY A 154 -9.17 -3.73 -14.25
N ILE A 155 -8.70 -2.98 -13.25
CA ILE A 155 -7.42 -2.28 -13.26
C ILE A 155 -6.31 -3.27 -12.90
N GLY A 156 -5.18 -3.19 -13.61
CA GLY A 156 -4.02 -4.04 -13.30
C GLY A 156 -2.82 -3.81 -14.21
N PHE A 157 -1.81 -4.67 -14.04
CA PHE A 157 -0.65 -4.73 -14.90
C PHE A 157 -0.57 -6.12 -15.54
N LYS A 158 -0.47 -6.17 -16.86
CA LYS A 158 -0.25 -7.40 -17.62
C LYS A 158 1.06 -7.29 -18.40
N ILE A 159 1.92 -8.31 -18.33
CA ILE A 159 3.13 -8.34 -19.16
C ILE A 159 2.71 -8.25 -20.65
N PRO A 160 3.31 -7.35 -21.43
CA PRO A 160 2.94 -7.19 -22.83
C PRO A 160 3.21 -8.49 -23.61
N GLU A 161 2.30 -8.81 -24.53
CA GLU A 161 2.44 -9.97 -25.41
C GLU A 161 3.01 -9.52 -26.77
N GLN A 162 3.88 -10.35 -27.35
CA GLN A 162 4.45 -10.14 -28.68
C GLN A 162 5.24 -8.82 -28.80
N ASN A 163 4.92 -7.99 -29.81
CA ASN A 163 5.59 -6.73 -30.12
C ASN A 163 4.81 -5.52 -29.60
N ASN A 164 3.94 -5.70 -28.60
CA ASN A 164 3.21 -4.60 -28.00
C ASN A 164 4.06 -3.95 -26.92
N ASP A 165 4.16 -2.62 -26.92
CA ASP A 165 4.81 -1.91 -25.84
C ASP A 165 3.86 -1.75 -24.65
N SER A 166 4.36 -1.98 -23.43
CA SER A 166 3.60 -1.69 -22.21
C SER A 166 3.72 -0.21 -21.84
N LYS A 167 2.66 0.56 -22.06
CA LYS A 167 2.53 1.95 -21.58
C LYS A 167 1.93 1.97 -20.18
N ALA A 168 2.77 1.78 -19.17
CA ALA A 168 2.35 1.71 -17.77
C ALA A 168 2.48 3.06 -17.05
N VAL A 169 1.68 3.26 -16.00
CA VAL A 169 1.72 4.44 -15.14
C VAL A 169 1.50 4.04 -13.68
N LEU A 170 2.13 4.76 -12.75
CA LEU A 170 1.86 4.63 -11.32
C LEU A 170 0.58 5.39 -10.96
N ILE A 171 -0.32 4.74 -10.24
CA ILE A 171 -1.54 5.35 -9.68
C ILE A 171 -1.63 5.08 -8.17
N THR A 172 -2.36 5.91 -7.44
CA THR A 172 -2.76 5.63 -6.05
C THR A 172 -4.20 5.08 -6.03
N PRO A 173 -4.61 4.30 -5.01
CA PRO A 173 -5.95 3.70 -4.97
C PRO A 173 -7.08 4.70 -4.71
N GLY A 174 -6.78 5.98 -4.47
CA GLY A 174 -7.76 7.06 -4.32
C GLY A 174 -8.03 7.53 -2.88
N LEU A 175 -7.35 6.97 -1.87
CA LEU A 175 -7.43 7.48 -0.49
C LEU A 175 -6.75 8.84 -0.35
N ALA A 176 -7.34 9.72 0.48
CA ALA A 176 -6.93 11.11 0.65
C ALA A 176 -6.05 11.38 1.89
N TRP A 177 -5.66 10.34 2.63
CA TRP A 177 -4.85 10.47 3.83
C TRP A 177 -3.42 10.93 3.50
N THR A 178 -2.95 11.95 4.22
CA THR A 178 -1.62 12.53 4.05
C THR A 178 -0.71 12.20 5.24
N PRO A 179 0.63 12.24 5.07
CA PRO A 179 1.57 12.13 6.18
C PRO A 179 1.47 13.24 7.23
N GLN A 180 0.69 14.29 6.96
CA GLN A 180 0.45 15.40 7.89
C GLN A 180 -0.81 15.20 8.74
N ASP A 181 -1.58 14.14 8.49
CA ASP A 181 -2.82 13.81 9.21
C ASP A 181 -2.48 13.19 10.56
N VAL A 182 -1.86 13.98 11.43
CA VAL A 182 -1.36 13.57 12.75
C VAL A 182 -2.20 14.24 13.83
N GLY A 183 -2.92 13.42 14.58
CA GLY A 183 -3.71 13.85 15.73
C GLY A 183 -2.86 14.22 16.95
N ASN A 184 -3.52 14.64 18.02
CA ASN A 184 -2.85 14.98 19.26
C ASN A 184 -2.20 13.74 19.92
N LEU A 185 -1.10 13.97 20.63
CA LEU A 185 -0.45 12.95 21.45
C LEU A 185 -1.28 12.67 22.72
N VAL A 186 -1.46 11.39 23.05
CA VAL A 186 -2.03 10.93 24.33
C VAL A 186 -1.08 9.97 25.02
N VAL A 187 -1.10 9.94 26.35
CA VAL A 187 -0.18 9.12 27.16
C VAL A 187 -1.01 8.19 28.06
N SER A 188 -0.62 6.92 28.13
CA SER A 188 -1.26 5.90 28.97
C SER A 188 -0.20 4.97 29.56
N GLY A 189 0.08 5.13 30.85
CA GLY A 189 1.13 4.37 31.54
C GLY A 189 2.51 4.61 30.94
N THR A 190 3.17 3.55 30.45
CA THR A 190 4.48 3.62 29.76
C THR A 190 4.35 3.65 28.24
N SER A 191 3.15 3.92 27.73
CA SER A 191 2.85 4.01 26.29
C SER A 191 2.34 5.39 25.94
N PHE A 192 2.50 5.78 24.69
CA PHE A 192 1.86 6.97 24.13
C PHE A 192 1.31 6.66 22.75
N SER A 193 0.28 7.40 22.34
CA SER A 193 -0.46 7.14 21.11
C SER A 193 -0.84 8.42 20.41
N PHE A 194 -1.04 8.36 19.10
CA PHE A 194 -1.60 9.44 18.30
C PHE A 194 -2.35 8.86 17.10
N GLN A 195 -3.33 9.62 16.60
CA GLN A 195 -4.01 9.28 15.35
C GLN A 195 -3.09 9.62 14.17
N LEU A 196 -2.94 8.69 13.22
CA LEU A 196 -2.22 8.86 11.96
C LEU A 196 -3.13 8.42 10.82
N GLY A 197 -3.73 9.38 10.14
CA GLY A 197 -4.81 9.14 9.18
C GLY A 197 -5.94 8.31 9.80
N GLY A 198 -6.24 7.15 9.21
CA GLY A 198 -7.25 6.21 9.71
C GLY A 198 -6.78 5.24 10.82
N TRP A 199 -5.58 5.41 11.40
CA TRP A 199 -5.00 4.50 12.39
C TRP A 199 -4.68 5.20 13.70
N LEU A 200 -5.09 4.63 14.83
CA LEU A 200 -4.53 4.96 16.14
C LEU A 200 -3.24 4.16 16.33
N VAL A 201 -2.10 4.85 16.38
CA VAL A 201 -0.77 4.25 16.53
C VAL A 201 -0.33 4.41 17.98
N SER A 202 -0.04 3.29 18.65
CA SER A 202 0.41 3.27 20.04
C SER A 202 1.81 2.69 20.17
N PHE A 203 2.73 3.44 20.77
CA PHE A 203 4.10 3.03 21.05
C PHE A 203 4.18 2.40 22.43
N THR A 204 4.16 1.06 22.49
CA THR A 204 4.06 0.31 23.74
C THR A 204 5.41 -0.02 24.38
N ASP A 205 6.49 -0.01 23.59
CA ASP A 205 7.82 -0.46 24.01
C ASP A 205 8.91 0.58 23.73
N PHE A 206 8.55 1.86 23.77
CA PHE A 206 9.51 2.95 23.63
C PHE A 206 10.04 3.43 24.99
N VAL A 207 9.15 3.73 25.94
CA VAL A 207 9.55 4.26 27.26
C VAL A 207 10.19 3.18 28.13
N LYS A 208 9.59 1.98 28.16
CA LYS A 208 10.13 0.79 28.84
C LYS A 208 10.12 -0.40 27.88
N PRO A 209 11.16 -0.53 27.02
CA PRO A 209 11.19 -1.58 26.00
C PRO A 209 11.18 -2.98 26.62
N ARG A 210 10.25 -3.83 26.18
CA ARG A 210 10.23 -5.26 26.54
C ARG A 210 10.83 -6.07 25.40
N ALA A 211 11.89 -6.82 25.67
CA ALA A 211 12.52 -7.68 24.67
C ALA A 211 11.53 -8.73 24.14
N GLY A 212 11.50 -8.94 22.82
CA GLY A 212 10.58 -9.88 22.17
C GLY A 212 9.19 -9.32 21.83
N TYR A 213 8.88 -8.08 22.21
CA TYR A 213 7.66 -7.39 21.78
C TYR A 213 7.90 -6.60 20.48
N LEU A 214 6.86 -6.51 19.63
CA LEU A 214 6.91 -5.73 18.38
C LEU A 214 7.09 -4.22 18.63
N GLY A 215 6.53 -3.71 19.74
CA GLY A 215 6.63 -2.32 20.17
C GLY A 215 5.60 -1.34 19.64
N LEU A 216 4.69 -1.80 18.79
CA LEU A 216 3.56 -1.01 18.26
C LEU A 216 2.24 -1.76 18.44
N GLN A 217 1.17 -1.01 18.67
CA GLN A 217 -0.22 -1.44 18.48
C GLN A 217 -0.90 -0.50 17.49
N LEU A 218 -1.69 -1.06 16.59
CA LEU A 218 -2.36 -0.34 15.49
C LEU A 218 -3.85 -0.66 15.52
N THR A 219 -4.69 0.35 15.69
CA THR A 219 -6.14 0.22 15.64
C THR A 219 -6.66 1.06 14.47
N GLY A 220 -7.10 0.40 13.39
CA GLY A 220 -7.59 1.07 12.19
C GLY A 220 -9.10 1.24 12.17
N LEU A 221 -9.59 2.26 11.45
CA LEU A 221 -10.99 2.36 11.06
C LEU A 221 -11.43 1.13 10.25
N ASP A 222 -12.66 0.66 10.47
CA ASP A 222 -13.21 -0.53 9.84
C ASP A 222 -13.97 -0.20 8.54
N ALA A 223 -13.41 -0.60 7.40
CA ALA A 223 -14.05 -0.40 6.10
C ALA A 223 -15.29 -1.29 5.86
N SER A 224 -15.53 -2.30 6.69
CA SER A 224 -16.74 -3.12 6.61
C SER A 224 -17.97 -2.37 7.16
N ASP A 225 -17.78 -1.54 8.18
CA ASP A 225 -18.79 -0.62 8.70
C ASP A 225 -19.06 0.54 7.71
N ALA A 226 -20.33 0.86 7.47
CA ALA A 226 -20.71 1.83 6.45
C ALA A 226 -20.30 3.27 6.80
N THR A 227 -20.39 3.64 8.08
CA THR A 227 -20.04 4.98 8.56
C THR A 227 -18.53 5.18 8.52
N GLN A 228 -17.77 4.23 9.05
CA GLN A 228 -16.30 4.27 9.02
C GLN A 228 -15.77 4.17 7.59
N ARG A 229 -16.37 3.37 6.70
CA ARG A 229 -16.00 3.33 5.28
C ARG A 229 -16.21 4.68 4.59
N ALA A 230 -17.33 5.36 4.85
CA ALA A 230 -17.59 6.68 4.28
C ALA A 230 -16.52 7.70 4.71
N LEU A 231 -16.02 7.58 5.95
CA LEU A 231 -14.91 8.38 6.45
C LEU A 231 -13.56 8.02 5.80
N ILE A 232 -13.24 6.72 5.67
CA ILE A 232 -11.99 6.25 5.06
C ILE A 232 -11.82 6.78 3.63
N TRP A 233 -12.92 6.79 2.86
CA TRP A 233 -12.95 7.23 1.46
C TRP A 233 -13.36 8.69 1.27
N ALA A 234 -13.40 9.48 2.35
CA ALA A 234 -13.80 10.87 2.27
C ALA A 234 -12.78 11.69 1.44
N PRO A 235 -13.25 12.67 0.64
CA PRO A 235 -12.35 13.57 -0.08
C PRO A 235 -11.51 14.43 0.88
N PRO A 236 -10.39 15.04 0.42
CA PRO A 236 -9.46 15.81 1.26
C PRO A 236 -10.10 16.92 2.10
N ALA A 237 -11.18 17.54 1.61
CA ALA A 237 -11.90 18.60 2.33
C ALA A 237 -12.55 18.10 3.64
N LEU A 238 -12.76 16.79 3.78
CA LEU A 238 -13.29 16.15 4.98
C LEU A 238 -12.21 15.40 5.80
N SER A 239 -11.05 15.09 5.21
CA SER A 239 -9.95 14.45 5.94
C SER A 239 -9.23 15.41 6.91
N GLY A 240 -9.42 16.72 6.73
CA GLY A 240 -8.95 17.77 7.66
C GLY A 240 -9.75 17.89 8.96
N LEU A 241 -10.70 17.00 9.24
CA LEU A 241 -11.38 16.96 10.54
C LEU A 241 -10.37 16.59 11.63
N SER A 242 -10.10 17.52 12.54
CA SER A 242 -9.20 17.30 13.68
C SER A 242 -9.84 16.29 14.64
N TRP A 243 -9.19 15.15 14.82
CA TRP A 243 -9.59 14.19 15.84
C TRP A 243 -9.13 14.69 17.20
N GLN A 244 -10.06 15.14 18.05
CA GLN A 244 -9.78 15.25 19.48
C GLN A 244 -10.10 13.90 20.12
N LEU A 245 -9.07 13.16 20.52
CA LEU A 245 -9.24 12.05 21.44
C LEU A 245 -9.81 12.61 22.76
N GLY A 246 -11.04 12.21 23.09
CA GLY A 246 -11.65 12.59 24.36
C GLY A 246 -10.85 11.97 25.50
N GLN A 247 -10.42 12.79 26.47
CA GLN A 247 -9.81 12.25 27.69
C GLN A 247 -10.90 11.60 28.56
N PRO A 248 -10.66 10.42 29.17
CA PRO A 248 -11.56 9.89 30.17
C PRO A 248 -11.50 10.77 31.42
N VAL A 249 -12.50 11.62 31.63
CA VAL A 249 -12.61 12.47 32.82
C VAL A 249 -13.63 11.84 33.78
N GLY A 250 -13.23 10.78 34.48
CA GLY A 250 -14.06 10.26 35.56
C GLY A 250 -13.50 9.01 36.24
N PRO A 251 -13.72 8.84 37.56
CA PRO A 251 -13.27 7.67 38.33
C PRO A 251 -13.93 6.34 37.91
N ARG A 252 -14.77 6.35 36.88
CA ARG A 252 -15.50 5.20 36.32
C ARG A 252 -15.21 4.91 34.84
N GLY A 253 -14.29 5.64 34.19
CA GLY A 253 -14.01 5.45 32.76
C GLY A 253 -15.14 5.95 31.85
N GLU A 254 -15.84 7.02 32.26
CA GLU A 254 -16.85 7.65 31.42
C GLU A 254 -16.17 8.48 30.32
N CYS A 255 -16.53 8.15 29.09
CA CYS A 255 -16.11 8.87 27.89
C CYS A 255 -16.93 10.14 27.72
N VAL A 256 -16.30 11.29 27.91
CA VAL A 256 -16.89 12.59 27.57
C VAL A 256 -16.43 12.93 26.15
N GLY A 257 -17.23 12.53 25.15
CA GLY A 257 -17.04 13.00 23.78
C GLY A 257 -17.43 14.48 23.69
N PHE A 258 -16.56 15.31 23.11
CA PHE A 258 -16.89 16.69 22.80
C PHE A 258 -18.02 16.73 21.76
N GLU A 259 -19.17 17.29 22.13
CA GLU A 259 -20.23 17.69 21.21
C GLU A 259 -19.77 18.90 20.39
N GLY A 260 -19.62 18.73 19.07
CA GLY A 260 -19.59 19.82 18.09
C GLY A 260 -20.64 19.51 17.02
N GLY A 261 -21.81 20.14 17.12
CA GLY A 261 -23.00 19.76 16.34
C GLY A 261 -23.23 20.59 15.08
N VAL A 262 -24.12 20.09 14.21
CA VAL A 262 -25.14 20.91 13.52
C VAL A 262 -26.41 20.07 13.35
N GLY A 263 -27.51 20.49 13.98
CA GLY A 263 -28.89 20.22 13.54
C GLY A 263 -29.43 18.80 13.68
N GLY A 264 -30.24 18.56 14.71
CA GLY A 264 -31.14 17.41 14.72
C GLY A 264 -31.51 16.94 16.11
N SER A 265 -32.64 17.44 16.61
CA SER A 265 -33.31 16.93 17.80
C SER A 265 -33.41 15.41 17.75
N SER A 266 -32.60 14.70 18.54
CA SER A 266 -32.91 13.32 18.90
C SER A 266 -32.34 13.00 20.27
N SER A 267 -33.29 12.85 21.20
CA SER A 267 -33.14 12.26 22.53
C SER A 267 -32.02 11.22 22.64
N VAL A 268 -31.12 11.48 23.59
CA VAL A 268 -30.26 10.49 24.24
C VAL A 268 -31.04 9.19 24.47
N ARG A 269 -30.75 8.16 23.66
CA ARG A 269 -30.99 6.78 24.08
C ARG A 269 -29.68 6.24 24.60
N LEU A 270 -29.61 6.14 25.93
CA LEU A 270 -28.65 5.31 26.64
C LEU A 270 -28.52 3.95 25.94
N ALA A 271 -27.39 3.69 25.30
CA ALA A 271 -26.94 2.32 25.11
C ALA A 271 -26.31 1.86 26.43
N ARG A 272 -27.16 1.44 27.36
CA ARG A 272 -26.74 0.75 28.59
C ARG A 272 -26.21 -0.62 28.17
N ILE A 273 -24.90 -0.74 27.90
CA ILE A 273 -24.27 -2.05 27.75
C ILE A 273 -24.23 -2.68 29.15
N TYR A 274 -25.23 -3.52 29.43
CA TYR A 274 -25.20 -4.44 30.55
C TYR A 274 -24.08 -5.47 30.31
N HIS A 275 -22.91 -5.26 30.89
CA HIS A 275 -21.99 -6.36 31.13
C HIS A 275 -22.42 -7.08 32.42
N HIS A 276 -23.09 -8.22 32.25
CA HIS A 276 -23.18 -9.23 33.29
C HIS A 276 -21.77 -9.65 33.69
N ARG A 277 -21.37 -9.28 34.91
CA ARG A 277 -20.15 -9.79 35.57
C ARG A 277 -20.34 -11.29 35.84
N ASN A 278 -19.65 -12.13 35.10
CA ASN A 278 -19.09 -13.36 35.63
C ASN A 278 -17.59 -13.37 35.32
N ARG A 279 -16.80 -13.14 36.38
CA ARG A 279 -15.41 -13.55 36.62
C ARG A 279 -14.46 -13.60 35.42
N GLY A 280 -13.46 -12.71 35.43
CA GLY A 280 -12.21 -12.92 34.70
C GLY A 280 -11.57 -11.61 34.25
N TYR A 281 -10.55 -11.18 34.98
CA TYR A 281 -9.54 -10.17 34.66
C TYR A 281 -9.35 -9.84 33.18
N LEU A 282 -9.33 -8.55 32.83
CA LEU A 282 -8.25 -7.90 32.07
C LEU A 282 -8.40 -6.38 32.20
N THR A 283 -7.34 -5.77 32.74
CA THR A 283 -7.09 -4.33 32.88
C THR A 283 -6.68 -3.73 31.53
N GLY A 284 -7.45 -2.76 31.02
CA GLY A 284 -7.11 -1.95 29.85
C GLY A 284 -8.17 -0.87 29.69
N ALA A 285 -7.77 0.40 29.71
CA ALA A 285 -8.67 1.56 29.72
C ALA A 285 -9.61 1.58 28.49
N PRO A 286 -10.88 1.99 28.62
CA PRO A 286 -11.75 2.22 27.46
C PRO A 286 -11.32 3.52 26.79
N GLU A 287 -10.87 3.44 25.53
CA GLU A 287 -10.61 4.63 24.71
C GLU A 287 -11.94 5.22 24.22
N CYS A 288 -12.03 6.54 24.30
CA CYS A 288 -13.23 7.31 24.01
C CYS A 288 -13.09 7.97 22.65
N PHE A 289 -13.83 7.48 21.65
CA PHE A 289 -13.85 8.08 20.31
C PHE A 289 -14.98 9.11 20.22
N GLY A 290 -14.63 10.36 19.92
CA GLY A 290 -15.58 11.45 19.65
C GLY A 290 -15.23 12.13 18.33
N LEU A 291 -16.25 12.44 17.53
CA LEU A 291 -16.14 13.30 16.35
C LEU A 291 -16.28 14.75 16.82
N SER A 292 -15.27 15.60 16.63
CA SER A 292 -15.43 17.06 16.71
C SER A 292 -15.03 17.67 15.38
N GLY A 293 -15.88 18.57 14.88
CA GLY A 293 -15.66 19.29 13.63
C GLY A 293 -16.52 20.55 13.63
N GLU A 294 -15.88 21.71 13.80
CA GLU A 294 -16.53 23.00 13.61
C GLU A 294 -16.45 23.40 12.12
N CYS A 295 -17.58 23.34 11.41
CA CYS A 295 -17.78 24.13 10.19
C CYS A 295 -18.02 25.59 10.63
N GLY A 296 -16.94 26.37 10.77
CA GLY A 296 -17.03 27.81 10.98
C GLY A 296 -17.33 28.53 9.67
N GLY A 297 -18.59 28.93 9.44
CA GLY A 297 -18.98 29.86 8.38
C GLY A 297 -20.20 29.42 7.57
N SER A 298 -20.93 30.40 7.04
CA SER A 298 -22.15 30.26 6.24
C SER A 298 -21.98 29.53 4.89
N GLU A 299 -20.87 28.81 4.67
CA GLU A 299 -20.53 28.12 3.43
C GLU A 299 -20.72 26.59 3.50
N CYS A 300 -20.98 25.99 4.67
CA CYS A 300 -21.33 24.56 4.78
C CYS A 300 -22.82 24.25 4.43
N LEU A 301 -23.54 25.23 3.86
CA LEU A 301 -24.94 25.12 3.43
C LEU A 301 -25.07 25.07 1.89
N GLN A 302 -24.24 24.32 1.16
CA GLN A 302 -24.47 24.12 -0.28
C GLN A 302 -23.78 22.88 -0.90
N ALA A 303 -24.06 21.69 -0.36
CA ALA A 303 -23.82 20.43 -1.08
C ALA A 303 -25.08 19.55 -1.13
N LYS A 304 -26.23 20.19 -1.39
CA LYS A 304 -27.35 19.54 -2.09
C LYS A 304 -27.21 19.91 -3.56
N HIS A 305 -26.34 19.22 -4.29
CA HIS A 305 -26.44 19.20 -5.75
C HIS A 305 -27.03 17.86 -6.16
N GLU A 306 -28.30 17.93 -6.58
CA GLU A 306 -29.00 16.90 -7.33
C GLU A 306 -28.12 16.42 -8.49
N LEU A 307 -27.61 15.19 -8.39
CA LEU A 307 -27.24 14.42 -9.57
C LEU A 307 -28.52 13.77 -10.11
N ARG A 308 -29.39 14.57 -10.74
CA ARG A 308 -30.38 14.04 -11.67
C ARG A 308 -29.71 13.89 -13.04
N PRO A 309 -29.77 12.72 -13.68
CA PRO A 309 -29.32 12.59 -15.06
C PRO A 309 -30.32 13.34 -15.95
N ASN A 310 -29.87 14.36 -16.67
CA ASN A 310 -30.63 14.94 -17.77
C ASN A 310 -30.60 13.95 -18.95
N PRO A 311 -31.75 13.53 -19.50
CA PRO A 311 -31.80 12.78 -20.74
C PRO A 311 -31.53 13.75 -21.91
N ILE A 312 -30.58 13.39 -22.77
CA ILE A 312 -30.38 14.06 -24.06
C ILE A 312 -31.36 13.42 -25.06
N HIS A 313 -32.17 14.26 -25.69
CA HIS A 313 -32.89 13.99 -26.93
C HIS A 313 -31.93 14.06 -28.13
#